data_AF-A0A7S2PF39-F1
#
_entry.id   AF-A0A7S2PF39-F1
#
_cell.length_a   1.000
_cell.length_b   1.000
_cell.length_c   1.000
_cell.angle_alpha   90.00
_cell.angle_beta   90.00
_cell.angle_gamma   90.00
#
_symmetry.space_group_name_H-M   'P 1'
#
loop_
_entity.id
_entity.type
_entity.pdbx_description
1 polymer ?
#
loop_
_entity_poly.entity_id
_entity_poly.type
_entity_poly.pdbx_seq_one_letter_code
_entity_poly.pdbx_strand_id
1 'polypeptide(L)'
;ARETANWFSDEFRRAMLPLYSVQQGVLHSGYFDSLPEKIGRFPNLLIPGTEETDFTVRNVTGICDDRDMINKFRSIVRPINQDNDLDGIVVGYRLFPNNVACLTEPHAQESSDGFNADDFPQGEALLSSDNAFGLDTGSSAFPLWKMITTDLFINRQFNIFGPFNMPPMSELICGHLAIWKDVDSTDVVQDTLNVHGTEVAGAWGFIVNFLDWTKMKDKSDIYKRFADCHLEFDLTRVSGSTVGLDSATLAKSENADMLTDENSI
;
A
#
# COMPACT_ATOMS: atom_id res chain seq x y z
N ALA A 1 4.83 -28.27 4.66
CA ALA A 1 3.76 -27.43 5.24
C ALA A 1 4.28 -26.43 6.27
N ARG A 2 4.58 -26.82 7.52
CA ARG A 2 4.96 -25.86 8.60
C ARG A 2 6.20 -25.01 8.27
N GLU A 3 7.24 -25.62 7.71
CA GLU A 3 8.44 -24.89 7.30
C GLU A 3 8.13 -23.83 6.23
N THR A 4 7.35 -24.20 5.21
CA THR A 4 6.89 -23.26 4.17
C THR A 4 6.05 -22.13 4.76
N ALA A 5 5.11 -22.45 5.66
CA ALA A 5 4.28 -21.44 6.32
C ALA A 5 5.11 -20.46 7.15
N ASN A 6 6.11 -20.97 7.88
CA ASN A 6 7.06 -20.14 8.62
C ASN A 6 7.87 -19.26 7.66
N TRP A 7 8.35 -19.80 6.54
CA TRP A 7 9.08 -19.04 5.53
C TRP A 7 8.25 -17.86 5.00
N PHE A 8 6.99 -18.09 4.60
CA PHE A 8 6.11 -17.01 4.16
C PHE A 8 5.83 -16.00 5.28
N SER A 9 5.61 -16.46 6.51
CA SER A 9 5.39 -15.56 7.64
C SER A 9 6.60 -14.65 7.89
N ASP A 10 7.81 -15.20 7.81
CA ASP A 10 9.05 -14.48 8.06
C ASP A 10 9.39 -13.53 6.91
N GLU A 11 9.28 -13.98 5.66
CA GLU A 11 9.51 -13.13 4.49
C GLU A 11 8.48 -12.02 4.35
N PHE A 12 7.21 -12.31 4.63
CA PHE A 12 6.18 -11.28 4.64
C PHE A 12 6.44 -10.24 5.75
N ARG A 13 6.86 -10.69 6.95
CA ARG A 13 7.26 -9.78 8.03
C ARG A 13 8.45 -8.91 7.60
N ARG A 14 9.48 -9.50 6.99
CA ARG A 14 10.64 -8.78 6.45
C ARG A 14 10.22 -7.77 5.38
N ALA A 15 9.26 -8.11 4.51
CA ALA A 15 8.75 -7.21 3.47
C ALA A 15 7.94 -6.03 4.00
N MET A 16 7.32 -6.19 5.18
CA MET A 16 6.54 -5.14 5.84
C MET A 16 7.37 -4.22 6.74
N LEU A 17 8.52 -4.67 7.25
CA LEU A 17 9.39 -3.85 8.12
C LEU A 17 9.81 -2.52 7.47
N PRO A 18 10.24 -2.47 6.19
CA PRO A 18 10.57 -1.22 5.52
C PRO A 18 9.44 -0.19 5.53
N LEU A 19 8.17 -0.61 5.42
CA LEU A 19 7.03 0.31 5.45
C LEU A 19 6.97 1.11 6.76
N TYR A 20 7.25 0.46 7.88
CA TYR A 20 7.34 1.14 9.18
C TYR A 20 8.51 2.13 9.20
N SER A 21 9.68 1.74 8.72
CA SER A 21 10.84 2.63 8.66
C SER A 21 10.58 3.86 7.79
N VAL A 22 9.95 3.71 6.62
CA VAL A 22 9.60 4.86 5.76
C VAL A 22 8.55 5.75 6.45
N GLN A 23 7.54 5.16 7.11
CA GLN A 23 6.56 5.92 7.90
C GLN A 23 7.25 6.79 8.96
N GLN A 24 8.19 6.22 9.73
CA GLN A 24 8.96 6.96 10.73
C GLN A 24 9.83 8.05 10.11
N GLY A 25 10.48 7.76 8.97
CA GLY A 25 11.25 8.76 8.23
C GLY A 25 10.39 9.94 7.77
N VAL A 26 9.19 9.68 7.25
CA VAL A 26 8.23 10.73 6.88
C VAL A 26 7.85 11.55 8.10
N LEU A 27 7.46 10.90 9.20
CA LEU A 27 6.99 11.56 10.42
C LEU A 27 8.05 12.46 11.06
N HIS A 28 9.30 12.00 11.13
CA HIS A 28 10.35 12.67 11.92
C HIS A 28 11.30 13.54 11.10
N SER A 29 11.26 13.49 9.76
CA SER A 29 12.12 14.33 8.92
C SER A 29 11.75 15.82 8.96
N GLY A 30 10.49 16.15 9.26
CA GLY A 30 9.94 17.50 9.13
C GLY A 30 9.79 17.99 7.69
N TYR A 31 10.20 17.19 6.70
CA TYR A 31 10.21 17.59 5.28
C TYR A 31 8.81 17.75 4.69
N PHE A 32 7.88 16.91 5.14
CA PHE A 32 6.54 16.79 4.56
C PHE A 32 5.47 17.49 5.40
N ASP A 33 5.86 18.20 6.46
CA ASP A 33 4.93 18.75 7.44
C ASP A 33 3.88 19.67 6.81
N SER A 34 4.29 20.42 5.79
CA SER A 34 3.44 21.36 5.06
C SER A 34 2.53 20.71 4.00
N LEU A 35 2.70 19.43 3.67
CA LEU A 35 1.94 18.81 2.57
C LEU A 35 0.43 18.78 2.83
N PRO A 36 -0.08 18.34 4.00
CA PRO A 36 -1.52 18.36 4.25
C PRO A 36 -2.12 19.76 4.19
N GLU A 37 -1.42 20.76 4.72
CA GLU A 37 -1.88 22.15 4.70
C GLU A 37 -1.96 22.69 3.27
N LYS A 38 -0.94 22.43 2.44
CA LYS A 38 -0.94 22.81 1.02
C LYS A 38 -2.07 22.15 0.23
N ILE A 39 -2.36 20.88 0.52
CA ILE A 39 -3.49 20.15 -0.08
C ILE A 39 -4.83 20.71 0.41
N GLY A 40 -4.87 21.11 1.67
CA GLY A 40 -6.02 21.70 2.35
C GLY A 40 -7.16 20.71 2.57
N ARG A 41 -8.06 21.08 3.49
CA ARG A 41 -9.23 20.27 3.84
C ARG A 41 -10.14 20.00 2.65
N PHE A 42 -10.84 18.88 2.63
CA PHE A 42 -11.87 18.66 1.62
C PHE A 42 -12.97 19.75 1.74
N PRO A 43 -13.48 20.37 0.64
CA PRO A 43 -13.26 20.11 -0.79
C PRO A 43 -12.19 20.99 -1.50
N ASN A 44 -11.18 21.52 -0.78
CA ASN A 44 -10.19 22.50 -1.27
C ASN A 44 -9.54 22.36 -2.67
N LEU A 45 -9.17 21.23 -3.27
CA LEU A 45 -8.55 21.21 -4.61
C LEU A 45 -9.34 20.29 -5.54
N LEU A 46 -10.63 20.12 -5.24
CA LEU A 46 -11.50 19.21 -5.95
C LEU A 46 -11.52 19.53 -7.45
N ILE A 47 -11.24 18.51 -8.26
CA ILE A 47 -11.41 18.59 -9.71
C ILE A 47 -12.91 18.47 -9.99
N PRO A 48 -13.54 19.45 -10.69
CA PRO A 48 -14.98 19.42 -10.95
C PRO A 48 -15.44 18.15 -11.67
N GLY A 49 -16.58 17.61 -11.24
CA GLY A 49 -17.21 16.42 -11.83
C GLY A 49 -16.66 15.10 -11.31
N THR A 50 -15.71 15.12 -10.36
CA THR A 50 -15.19 13.89 -9.72
C THR A 50 -15.94 13.55 -8.43
N GLU A 51 -16.58 14.54 -7.81
CA GLU A 51 -17.40 14.40 -6.60
C GLU A 51 -18.66 13.55 -6.78
N GLU A 52 -19.17 13.42 -8.01
CA GLU A 52 -20.32 12.57 -8.34
C GLU A 52 -19.89 11.15 -8.73
N THR A 53 -18.59 10.87 -8.77
CA THR A 53 -18.03 9.56 -9.15
C THR A 53 -17.56 8.78 -7.92
N ASP A 54 -17.28 7.50 -8.10
CA ASP A 54 -16.67 6.68 -7.05
C ASP A 54 -15.25 7.15 -6.66
N PHE A 55 -14.62 7.99 -7.50
CA PHE A 55 -13.25 8.46 -7.35
C PHE A 55 -13.20 9.98 -7.24
N THR A 56 -12.99 10.48 -6.03
CA THR A 56 -12.78 11.91 -5.80
C THR A 56 -11.33 12.28 -6.05
N VAL A 57 -11.06 13.28 -6.90
CA VAL A 57 -9.69 13.66 -7.28
C VAL A 57 -9.41 15.13 -6.95
N ARG A 58 -8.17 15.39 -6.55
CA ARG A 58 -7.65 16.68 -6.11
C ARG A 58 -6.54 17.13 -7.04
N ASN A 59 -6.59 18.37 -7.49
CA ASN A 59 -5.50 18.96 -8.26
C ASN A 59 -4.33 19.31 -7.34
N VAL A 60 -3.40 18.37 -7.20
CA VAL A 60 -2.17 18.51 -6.39
C VAL A 60 -0.93 18.85 -7.22
N THR A 61 -1.13 19.33 -8.46
CA THR A 61 -0.08 19.87 -9.32
C THR A 61 0.58 21.10 -8.68
N GLY A 62 1.90 21.19 -8.72
CA GLY A 62 2.72 22.15 -7.99
C GLY A 62 2.93 21.83 -6.50
N ILE A 63 2.33 20.76 -5.98
CA ILE A 63 2.46 20.33 -4.57
C ILE A 63 3.13 18.96 -4.49
N CYS A 64 2.53 17.97 -5.14
CA CYS A 64 2.95 16.57 -5.08
C CYS A 64 3.91 16.17 -6.21
N ASP A 65 4.02 16.98 -7.25
CA ASP A 65 5.01 16.87 -8.33
C ASP A 65 6.19 17.87 -8.15
N ASP A 66 6.26 18.52 -6.98
CA ASP A 66 7.40 19.38 -6.64
C ASP A 66 8.69 18.55 -6.53
N ARG A 67 9.72 18.97 -7.27
CA ARG A 67 10.97 18.22 -7.39
C ARG A 67 11.71 18.09 -6.05
N ASP A 68 11.63 19.08 -5.18
CA ASP A 68 12.28 19.02 -3.86
C ASP A 68 11.56 18.00 -2.97
N MET A 69 10.22 17.99 -2.96
CA MET A 69 9.43 17.00 -2.23
C MET A 69 9.69 15.57 -2.71
N ILE A 70 9.73 15.35 -4.03
CA ILE A 70 10.05 14.04 -4.62
C ILE A 70 11.45 13.59 -4.17
N ASN A 71 12.45 14.46 -4.27
CA ASN A 71 13.82 14.12 -3.88
C ASN A 71 13.96 13.83 -2.38
N LYS A 72 13.21 14.53 -1.52
CA LYS A 72 13.16 14.27 -0.08
C LYS A 72 12.50 12.94 0.24
N PHE A 73 11.42 12.57 -0.45
CA PHE A 73 10.79 11.27 -0.25
C PHE A 73 11.71 10.14 -0.69
N ARG A 74 12.34 10.30 -1.85
CA ARG A 74 13.36 9.41 -2.38
C ARG A 74 14.54 9.20 -1.43
N SER A 75 15.05 10.26 -0.81
CA SER A 75 16.21 10.18 0.10
C SER A 75 15.90 9.43 1.40
N ILE A 76 14.62 9.25 1.74
CA ILE A 76 14.17 8.38 2.84
C ILE A 76 13.96 6.96 2.32
N VAL A 77 13.22 6.80 1.23
CA VAL A 77 12.78 5.50 0.72
C VAL A 77 13.95 4.65 0.22
N ARG A 78 14.84 5.20 -0.61
CA ARG A 78 15.89 4.41 -1.27
C ARG A 78 16.85 3.75 -0.29
N PRO A 79 17.45 4.46 0.70
CA PRO A 79 18.34 3.82 1.65
C PRO A 79 17.64 2.73 2.45
N ILE A 80 16.40 2.97 2.90
CA ILE A 80 15.62 1.98 3.65
C ILE A 80 15.40 0.72 2.80
N ASN A 81 15.01 0.86 1.53
CA ASN A 81 14.79 -0.30 0.68
C ASN A 81 16.10 -1.05 0.38
N GLN A 82 17.20 -0.33 0.13
CA GLN A 82 18.52 -0.90 -0.10
C GLN A 82 19.04 -1.67 1.12
N ASP A 83 18.91 -1.09 2.31
CA ASP A 83 19.38 -1.71 3.56
C ASP A 83 18.58 -2.96 3.95
N ASN A 84 17.34 -3.07 3.46
CA ASN A 84 16.46 -4.21 3.74
C ASN A 84 16.51 -5.29 2.64
N ASP A 85 17.27 -5.07 1.57
CA ASP A 85 17.41 -5.90 0.35
C ASP A 85 16.49 -7.11 0.30
N LEU A 86 15.32 -6.92 -0.32
CA LEU A 86 14.30 -7.95 -0.46
C LEU A 86 14.30 -8.52 -1.88
N ASP A 87 15.43 -8.42 -2.59
CA ASP A 87 15.61 -8.66 -4.03
C ASP A 87 14.38 -8.23 -4.86
N GLY A 88 13.87 -7.03 -4.62
CA GLY A 88 12.74 -6.45 -5.34
C GLY A 88 11.38 -7.13 -5.09
N ILE A 89 11.15 -7.74 -3.92
CA ILE A 89 9.79 -8.09 -3.45
C ILE A 89 9.00 -6.81 -3.17
N VAL A 90 9.61 -5.80 -2.54
CA VAL A 90 9.03 -4.47 -2.43
C VAL A 90 9.31 -3.74 -3.74
N VAL A 91 8.27 -3.37 -4.46
CA VAL A 91 8.40 -2.70 -5.78
C VAL A 91 8.24 -1.19 -5.69
N GLY A 92 7.75 -0.68 -4.54
CA GLY A 92 7.76 0.75 -4.26
C GLY A 92 6.85 1.16 -3.12
N TYR A 93 6.71 2.48 -2.98
CA TYR A 93 5.91 3.13 -1.94
C TYR A 93 5.09 4.29 -2.49
N ARG A 94 4.01 4.62 -1.79
CA ARG A 94 3.21 5.83 -2.04
C ARG A 94 2.81 6.51 -0.74
N LEU A 95 2.99 7.82 -0.68
CA LEU A 95 2.60 8.67 0.43
C LEU A 95 1.28 9.39 0.15
N PHE A 96 0.37 9.35 1.13
CA PHE A 96 -0.97 9.93 1.09
C PHE A 96 -1.16 10.99 2.19
N PRO A 97 -0.49 12.16 2.10
CA PRO A 97 -0.79 13.29 2.98
C PRO A 97 -2.27 13.69 2.82
N ASN A 98 -2.96 13.93 3.94
CA ASN A 98 -4.37 14.30 3.95
C ASN A 98 -5.28 13.30 3.18
N ASN A 99 -4.93 12.01 3.17
CA ASN A 99 -5.58 10.93 2.40
C ASN A 99 -5.53 11.08 0.87
N VAL A 100 -4.72 12.01 0.35
CA VAL A 100 -4.58 12.25 -1.07
C VAL A 100 -3.29 11.63 -1.61
N ALA A 101 -3.38 10.75 -2.59
CA ALA A 101 -2.23 10.15 -3.25
C ALA A 101 -1.31 11.24 -3.84
N CYS A 102 -0.06 11.30 -3.36
CA CYS A 102 0.82 12.43 -3.60
C CYS A 102 2.19 12.01 -4.14
N LEU A 103 3.06 11.45 -3.28
CA LEU A 103 4.43 11.10 -3.66
C LEU A 103 4.55 9.60 -3.89
N THR A 104 5.29 9.18 -4.92
CA THR A 104 5.65 7.78 -5.17
C THR A 104 7.16 7.63 -5.31
N GLU A 105 7.67 6.47 -4.89
CA GLU A 105 9.02 6.03 -5.21
C GLU A 105 8.96 4.52 -5.53
N PRO A 106 9.34 4.09 -6.75
CA PRO A 106 9.91 4.91 -7.82
C PRO A 106 8.92 5.93 -8.40
N HIS A 107 9.46 7.03 -8.93
CA HIS A 107 8.69 7.97 -9.73
C HIS A 107 8.58 7.45 -11.18
N ALA A 108 7.53 7.84 -11.90
CA ALA A 108 7.33 7.43 -13.29
C ALA A 108 8.58 7.67 -14.14
N GLN A 109 8.89 6.69 -15.01
CA GLN A 109 10.03 6.70 -15.95
C GLN A 109 11.43 6.67 -15.30
N GLU A 110 11.56 6.30 -14.03
CA GLU A 110 12.86 6.17 -13.36
C GLU A 110 13.25 4.72 -13.09
N SER A 111 14.50 4.36 -13.40
CA SER A 111 15.14 3.12 -12.94
C SER A 111 16.35 3.47 -12.08
N SER A 112 16.48 2.83 -10.92
CA SER A 112 17.56 3.10 -9.96
C SER A 112 17.98 1.84 -9.21
N ASP A 113 19.10 1.90 -8.50
CA ASP A 113 19.55 0.81 -7.64
C ASP A 113 18.50 0.56 -6.54
N GLY A 114 17.80 -0.58 -6.65
CA GLY A 114 16.78 -1.03 -5.70
C GLY A 114 15.32 -0.82 -6.13
N PHE A 115 15.05 0.01 -7.15
CA PHE A 115 13.71 0.16 -7.72
C PHE A 115 13.72 0.35 -9.23
N ASN A 116 12.80 -0.32 -9.90
CA ASN A 116 12.51 -0.11 -11.31
C ASN A 116 11.07 0.41 -11.46
N ALA A 117 10.88 1.59 -12.09
CA ALA A 117 9.53 2.09 -12.36
C ALA A 117 8.71 1.12 -13.23
N ASP A 118 9.39 0.31 -14.05
CA ASP A 118 8.75 -0.73 -14.85
C ASP A 118 8.15 -1.87 -14.01
N ASP A 119 8.59 -2.01 -12.74
CA ASP A 119 8.07 -3.01 -11.79
C ASP A 119 6.94 -2.42 -10.89
N PHE A 120 6.76 -1.10 -10.90
CA PHE A 120 5.75 -0.42 -10.08
C PHE A 120 4.34 -0.59 -10.71
N PRO A 121 3.24 -0.50 -9.93
CA PRO A 121 1.90 -0.64 -10.50
C PRO A 121 1.61 0.33 -11.65
N GLN A 122 1.20 -0.21 -12.80
CA GLN A 122 1.03 0.49 -14.07
C GLN A 122 -0.34 0.23 -14.72
N GLY A 123 -0.62 0.96 -15.81
CA GLY A 123 -1.78 0.77 -16.66
C GLY A 123 -3.04 1.49 -16.20
N GLU A 124 -4.19 1.03 -16.68
CA GLU A 124 -5.51 1.65 -16.41
C GLU A 124 -6.08 1.29 -15.03
N ALA A 125 -5.39 0.44 -14.26
CA ALA A 125 -5.86 0.03 -12.95
C ALA A 125 -5.76 1.17 -11.92
N LEU A 126 -6.69 1.18 -10.96
CA LEU A 126 -6.93 2.30 -10.04
C LEU A 126 -5.76 2.63 -9.11
N LEU A 127 -4.87 1.66 -8.88
CA LEU A 127 -3.69 1.84 -8.05
C LEU A 127 -2.46 2.26 -8.86
N SER A 128 -2.56 2.34 -10.19
CA SER A 128 -1.43 2.73 -11.02
C SER A 128 -0.97 4.15 -10.68
N SER A 129 0.31 4.43 -10.85
CA SER A 129 0.89 5.77 -10.60
C SER A 129 0.08 6.88 -11.27
N ASP A 130 -0.30 6.64 -12.51
CA ASP A 130 -0.83 7.66 -13.41
C ASP A 130 -2.30 7.97 -13.12
N ASN A 131 -3.05 7.00 -12.59
CA ASN A 131 -4.47 7.17 -12.24
C ASN A 131 -4.68 7.53 -10.78
N ALA A 132 -3.73 7.19 -9.91
CA ALA A 132 -3.86 7.46 -8.48
C ALA A 132 -3.44 8.88 -8.12
N PHE A 133 -2.67 9.61 -8.93
CA PHE A 133 -2.19 10.94 -8.58
C PHE A 133 -3.34 11.90 -8.25
N GLY A 134 -3.33 12.45 -7.02
CA GLY A 134 -4.41 13.33 -6.54
C GLY A 134 -5.67 12.62 -6.05
N LEU A 135 -5.74 11.29 -6.06
CA LEU A 135 -6.89 10.54 -5.56
C LEU A 135 -7.11 10.76 -4.06
N ASP A 136 -8.26 11.29 -3.68
CA ASP A 136 -8.68 11.51 -2.29
C ASP A 136 -9.40 10.28 -1.76
N THR A 137 -8.67 9.45 -1.02
CA THR A 137 -9.17 8.18 -0.48
C THR A 137 -10.09 8.36 0.72
N GLY A 138 -10.08 9.54 1.36
CA GLY A 138 -10.92 9.87 2.51
C GLY A 138 -12.31 10.34 2.11
N SER A 139 -12.45 10.83 0.87
CA SER A 139 -13.71 11.36 0.32
C SER A 139 -14.29 10.51 -0.82
N SER A 140 -13.49 9.59 -1.41
CA SER A 140 -13.95 8.68 -2.46
C SER A 140 -14.98 7.67 -1.94
N ALA A 141 -16.06 7.47 -2.70
CA ALA A 141 -17.09 6.48 -2.37
C ALA A 141 -16.68 5.03 -2.69
N PHE A 142 -15.57 4.83 -3.40
CA PHE A 142 -15.07 3.50 -3.78
C PHE A 142 -14.84 2.58 -2.56
N PRO A 143 -15.47 1.38 -2.50
CA PRO A 143 -15.47 0.53 -1.31
C PRO A 143 -14.09 0.17 -0.75
N LEU A 144 -13.10 -0.06 -1.61
CA LEU A 144 -11.73 -0.40 -1.19
C LEU A 144 -11.10 0.73 -0.36
N TRP A 145 -11.14 1.96 -0.87
CA TRP A 145 -10.56 3.11 -0.17
C TRP A 145 -11.29 3.45 1.11
N LYS A 146 -12.62 3.28 1.10
CA LYS A 146 -13.44 3.42 2.28
C LYS A 146 -13.04 2.44 3.38
N MET A 147 -12.86 1.17 3.04
CA MET A 147 -12.37 0.17 3.99
C MET A 147 -10.98 0.53 4.51
N ILE A 148 -10.00 0.80 3.64
CA ILE A 148 -8.62 1.10 4.04
C ILE A 148 -8.58 2.28 5.01
N THR A 149 -9.19 3.41 4.64
CA THR A 149 -9.15 4.62 5.47
C THR A 149 -9.98 4.47 6.76
N THR A 150 -11.07 3.69 6.74
CA THR A 150 -11.81 3.33 7.95
C THR A 150 -10.94 2.51 8.90
N ASP A 151 -10.27 1.48 8.40
CA ASP A 151 -9.39 0.64 9.22
C ASP A 151 -8.26 1.46 9.83
N LEU A 152 -7.58 2.26 9.02
CA LEU A 152 -6.44 3.06 9.44
C LEU A 152 -6.80 4.10 10.50
N PHE A 153 -7.88 4.85 10.30
CA PHE A 153 -8.13 6.06 11.09
C PHE A 153 -9.28 5.94 12.08
N ILE A 154 -10.33 5.18 11.75
CA ILE A 154 -11.49 5.00 12.62
C ILE A 154 -11.25 3.80 13.55
N ASN A 155 -10.92 2.64 12.98
CA ASN A 155 -10.65 1.42 13.75
C ASN A 155 -9.25 1.42 14.37
N ARG A 156 -8.34 2.28 13.88
CA ARG A 156 -6.94 2.39 14.31
C ARG A 156 -6.17 1.08 14.17
N GLN A 157 -6.34 0.41 13.03
CA GLN A 157 -5.71 -0.85 12.66
C GLN A 157 -4.79 -0.67 11.45
N PHE A 158 -3.75 -1.49 11.35
CA PHE A 158 -3.02 -1.61 10.09
C PHE A 158 -3.91 -2.31 9.05
N ASN A 159 -3.72 -2.00 7.77
CA ASN A 159 -4.49 -2.64 6.70
C ASN A 159 -3.56 -3.31 5.68
N ILE A 160 -3.89 -4.55 5.29
CA ILE A 160 -3.19 -5.30 4.25
C ILE A 160 -4.22 -5.84 3.27
N PHE A 161 -4.05 -5.50 2.00
CA PHE A 161 -4.96 -5.83 0.93
C PHE A 161 -4.27 -6.62 -0.17
N GLY A 162 -4.95 -7.64 -0.72
CA GLY A 162 -4.44 -8.51 -1.77
C GLY A 162 -4.20 -9.97 -1.34
N PRO A 163 -3.68 -10.82 -2.24
CA PRO A 163 -3.20 -10.48 -3.58
C PRO A 163 -4.34 -10.17 -4.55
N PHE A 164 -4.08 -9.30 -5.51
CA PHE A 164 -4.96 -9.02 -6.65
C PHE A 164 -4.13 -8.78 -7.91
N ASN A 165 -4.73 -8.92 -9.08
CA ASN A 165 -4.04 -8.71 -10.34
C ASN A 165 -3.74 -7.23 -10.57
N MET A 166 -2.47 -6.88 -10.79
CA MET A 166 -2.03 -5.51 -11.01
C MET A 166 -0.75 -5.47 -11.87
N PRO A 167 -0.87 -5.21 -13.18
CA PRO A 167 0.28 -5.10 -14.07
C PRO A 167 1.34 -4.12 -13.54
N PRO A 168 2.64 -4.42 -13.74
CA PRO A 168 3.19 -5.58 -14.45
C PRO A 168 3.12 -6.91 -13.67
N MET A 169 2.84 -6.85 -12.37
CA MET A 169 2.76 -8.02 -11.50
C MET A 169 1.49 -8.82 -11.78
N SER A 170 1.56 -10.13 -11.67
CA SER A 170 0.33 -10.94 -11.71
C SER A 170 -0.42 -10.90 -10.38
N GLU A 171 0.28 -10.73 -9.26
CA GLU A 171 -0.28 -10.69 -7.92
C GLU A 171 0.44 -9.64 -7.06
N LEU A 172 -0.31 -8.62 -6.65
CA LEU A 172 0.17 -7.52 -5.83
C LEU A 172 -0.50 -7.54 -4.45
N ILE A 173 0.30 -7.34 -3.39
CA ILE A 173 -0.19 -7.03 -2.04
C ILE A 173 0.17 -5.58 -1.68
N CYS A 174 -0.77 -4.86 -1.09
CA CYS A 174 -0.57 -3.51 -0.58
C CYS A 174 -0.64 -3.51 0.96
N GLY A 175 0.39 -3.00 1.61
CA GLY A 175 0.37 -2.73 3.05
C GLY A 175 0.18 -1.24 3.31
N HIS A 176 -0.68 -0.89 4.26
CA HIS A 176 -1.02 0.49 4.60
C HIS A 176 -0.73 0.77 6.07
N LEU A 177 -0.04 1.88 6.35
CA LEU A 177 0.21 2.37 7.71
C LEU A 177 -0.19 3.84 7.84
N ALA A 178 -1.06 4.12 8.81
CA ALA A 178 -1.47 5.46 9.19
C ALA A 178 -0.29 6.25 9.75
N ILE A 179 -0.24 7.54 9.45
CA ILE A 179 0.69 8.52 10.03
C ILE A 179 -0.14 9.43 10.93
N TRP A 180 0.30 9.55 12.17
CA TRP A 180 -0.33 10.37 13.19
C TRP A 180 0.61 11.49 13.61
N LYS A 181 0.07 12.68 13.85
CA LYS A 181 0.76 13.80 14.48
C LYS A 181 0.21 14.05 15.87
N ASP A 182 1.06 14.62 16.71
CA ASP A 182 0.62 15.16 17.99
C ASP A 182 -0.37 16.29 17.74
N VAL A 183 -1.47 16.29 18.50
CA VAL A 183 -2.49 17.33 18.43
C VAL A 183 -2.02 18.50 19.28
N ASP A 184 -1.82 19.67 18.67
CA ASP A 184 -1.57 20.87 19.45
C ASP A 184 -2.89 21.31 20.09
N SER A 185 -2.89 21.38 21.43
CA SER A 185 -4.04 21.70 22.26
C SER A 185 -4.70 23.05 21.95
N THR A 186 -4.06 23.91 21.15
CA THR A 186 -4.55 25.25 20.82
C THR A 186 -5.36 25.35 19.53
N ASP A 187 -5.30 24.38 18.59
CA ASP A 187 -6.10 24.44 17.35
C ASP A 187 -6.51 23.05 16.81
N VAL A 188 -7.40 22.39 17.55
CA VAL A 188 -7.91 21.04 17.25
C VAL A 188 -8.54 20.94 15.85
N VAL A 189 -9.03 22.05 15.28
CA VAL A 189 -9.67 22.05 13.95
C VAL A 189 -8.64 21.96 12.83
N GLN A 190 -7.40 22.42 13.01
CA GLN A 190 -6.36 22.23 12.00
C GLN A 190 -5.76 20.82 12.03
N ASP A 191 -5.84 20.14 13.17
CA ASP A 191 -5.24 18.83 13.40
C ASP A 191 -6.21 17.65 13.16
N THR A 192 -7.35 17.86 12.48
CA THR A 192 -8.25 16.74 12.12
C THR A 192 -8.34 16.49 10.62
N LEU A 193 -8.35 15.20 10.28
CA LEU A 193 -8.56 14.68 8.94
C LEU A 193 -9.99 14.18 8.79
N ASN A 194 -10.68 14.58 7.73
CA ASN A 194 -12.00 14.05 7.41
C ASN A 194 -11.87 12.69 6.71
N VAL A 195 -12.53 11.68 7.27
CA VAL A 195 -12.59 10.31 6.77
C VAL A 195 -14.07 9.93 6.63
N HIS A 196 -14.61 10.00 5.41
CA HIS A 196 -16.01 9.68 5.10
C HIS A 196 -17.03 10.44 5.96
N GLY A 197 -16.77 11.72 6.23
CA GLY A 197 -17.59 12.56 7.10
C GLY A 197 -17.25 12.49 8.59
N THR A 198 -16.27 11.67 8.98
CA THR A 198 -15.78 11.56 10.36
C THR A 198 -14.50 12.37 10.54
N GLU A 199 -14.50 13.34 11.46
CA GLU A 199 -13.29 14.10 11.80
C GLU A 199 -12.41 13.29 12.75
N VAL A 200 -11.17 13.01 12.33
CA VAL A 200 -10.21 12.20 13.09
C VAL A 200 -9.03 13.07 13.53
N ALA A 201 -8.96 13.34 14.84
CA ALA A 201 -7.89 14.15 15.43
C ALA A 201 -6.52 13.45 15.39
N GLY A 202 -5.49 14.21 15.06
CA GLY A 202 -4.10 13.79 14.94
C GLY A 202 -3.81 12.95 13.70
N ALA A 203 -4.80 12.65 12.85
CA ALA A 203 -4.54 11.91 11.62
C ALA A 203 -3.91 12.84 10.57
N TRP A 204 -2.75 12.45 10.03
CA TRP A 204 -2.02 13.24 9.04
C TRP A 204 -2.21 12.72 7.61
N GLY A 205 -2.36 11.41 7.47
CA GLY A 205 -2.33 10.70 6.19
C GLY A 205 -1.80 9.29 6.39
N PHE A 206 -1.38 8.61 5.34
CA PHE A 206 -0.83 7.26 5.44
C PHE A 206 0.22 7.00 4.38
N ILE A 207 0.93 5.90 4.54
CA ILE A 207 1.89 5.40 3.56
C ILE A 207 1.54 3.97 3.16
N VAL A 208 1.86 3.65 1.90
CA VAL A 208 1.60 2.36 1.27
C VAL A 208 2.91 1.77 0.77
N ASN A 209 3.12 0.47 0.94
CA ASN A 209 4.08 -0.30 0.15
C ASN A 209 3.37 -1.23 -0.83
N PHE A 210 4.08 -1.57 -1.90
CA PHE A 210 3.62 -2.48 -2.93
C PHE A 210 4.54 -3.69 -2.95
N LEU A 211 3.96 -4.89 -2.78
CA LEU A 211 4.66 -6.15 -2.68
C LEU A 211 4.32 -7.06 -3.85
N ASP A 212 5.33 -7.47 -4.63
CA ASP A 212 5.19 -8.49 -5.66
C ASP A 212 5.06 -9.87 -5.00
N TRP A 213 3.82 -10.34 -4.88
CA TRP A 213 3.52 -11.64 -4.28
C TRP A 213 3.94 -12.80 -5.18
N THR A 214 3.89 -12.61 -6.51
CA THR A 214 4.39 -13.59 -7.49
C THR A 214 5.85 -13.89 -7.22
N LYS A 215 6.67 -12.86 -7.10
CA LYS A 215 8.10 -12.99 -6.82
C LYS A 215 8.39 -13.59 -5.46
N MET A 216 7.57 -13.32 -4.44
CA MET A 216 7.68 -13.98 -3.15
C MET A 216 7.42 -15.49 -3.27
N LYS A 217 6.41 -15.90 -4.06
CA LYS A 217 6.17 -17.33 -4.32
C LYS A 217 7.30 -17.96 -5.11
N ASP A 218 7.83 -17.29 -6.12
CA ASP A 218 8.95 -17.81 -6.93
C ASP A 218 10.19 -18.05 -6.05
N LYS A 219 10.55 -17.08 -5.21
CA LYS A 219 11.67 -17.22 -4.25
C LYS A 219 11.48 -18.33 -3.22
N SER A 220 10.24 -18.64 -2.89
CA SER A 220 9.93 -19.70 -1.91
C SER A 220 10.18 -21.09 -2.46
N ASP A 221 10.25 -21.26 -3.79
CA ASP A 221 10.18 -22.54 -4.49
C ASP A 221 8.98 -23.40 -4.05
N ILE A 222 7.89 -22.81 -3.54
CA ILE A 222 6.77 -23.55 -2.91
C ILE A 222 6.25 -24.67 -3.83
N TYR A 223 6.05 -24.36 -5.11
CA TYR A 223 5.55 -25.33 -6.08
C TYR A 223 6.47 -26.54 -6.23
N LYS A 224 7.78 -26.29 -6.37
CA LYS A 224 8.78 -27.35 -6.48
C LYS A 224 8.94 -28.14 -5.18
N ARG A 225 8.99 -27.47 -4.03
CA ARG A 225 9.15 -28.11 -2.70
C ARG A 225 8.04 -29.11 -2.40
N PHE A 226 6.80 -28.77 -2.73
CA PHE A 226 5.67 -29.67 -2.54
C PHE A 226 5.63 -30.76 -3.62
N ALA A 227 5.91 -30.43 -4.88
CA ALA A 227 5.99 -31.42 -5.97
C ALA A 227 7.07 -32.49 -5.73
N ASP A 228 8.26 -32.10 -5.25
CA ASP A 228 9.37 -33.01 -4.92
C ASP A 228 9.01 -33.99 -3.79
N CYS A 229 8.02 -33.64 -2.96
CA CYS A 229 7.47 -34.49 -1.91
C CYS A 229 6.19 -35.24 -2.33
N HIS A 230 5.74 -35.09 -3.58
CA HIS A 230 4.43 -35.57 -4.06
C HIS A 230 3.25 -35.11 -3.20
N LEU A 231 3.30 -33.86 -2.74
CA LEU A 231 2.24 -33.23 -1.95
C LEU A 231 1.53 -32.15 -2.77
N GLU A 232 0.22 -32.05 -2.56
CA GLU A 232 -0.61 -30.93 -3.01
C GLU A 232 -0.72 -29.89 -1.87
N PHE A 233 -1.03 -28.64 -2.19
CA PHE A 233 -1.21 -27.59 -1.17
C PHE A 233 -2.21 -26.51 -1.59
N ASP A 234 -2.85 -25.94 -0.59
CA ASP A 234 -3.61 -24.69 -0.69
C ASP A 234 -3.21 -23.77 0.47
N LEU A 235 -2.66 -22.60 0.14
CA LEU A 235 -2.28 -21.56 1.08
C LEU A 235 -3.33 -20.45 1.00
N THR A 236 -4.07 -20.25 2.07
CA THR A 236 -5.17 -19.28 2.14
C THR A 236 -4.97 -18.24 3.24
N ARG A 237 -5.57 -17.06 3.06
CA ARG A 237 -5.71 -16.07 4.14
C ARG A 237 -6.78 -16.52 5.10
N VAL A 238 -6.47 -16.53 6.39
CA VAL A 238 -7.44 -16.82 7.48
C VAL A 238 -8.65 -15.88 7.42
N SER A 239 -8.45 -14.62 7.01
CA SER A 239 -9.51 -13.62 6.90
C SER A 239 -10.39 -13.78 5.66
N GLY A 240 -10.05 -14.67 4.73
CA GLY A 240 -10.66 -14.70 3.40
C GLY A 240 -10.34 -13.46 2.55
N SER A 241 -11.14 -13.28 1.49
CA SER A 241 -11.15 -12.07 0.66
C SER A 241 -11.73 -10.90 1.45
N THR A 242 -11.09 -9.74 1.39
CA THR A 242 -11.44 -8.58 2.21
C THR A 242 -12.64 -7.82 1.63
N VAL A 243 -12.64 -7.57 0.31
CA VAL A 243 -13.72 -6.81 -0.37
C VAL A 243 -14.22 -7.48 -1.65
N GLY A 244 -13.86 -8.74 -1.89
CA GLY A 244 -14.20 -9.47 -3.13
C GLY A 244 -13.37 -9.05 -4.34
N LEU A 245 -12.43 -8.10 -4.17
CA LEU A 245 -11.46 -7.70 -5.19
C LEU A 245 -10.13 -8.48 -5.05
N ASP A 246 -9.79 -8.86 -3.82
CA ASP A 246 -8.62 -9.65 -3.48
C ASP A 246 -8.93 -11.15 -3.37
N SER A 247 -7.93 -11.98 -3.63
CA SER A 247 -8.04 -13.43 -3.51
C SER A 247 -7.87 -13.89 -2.06
N ALA A 248 -8.72 -14.82 -1.61
CA ALA A 248 -8.51 -15.56 -0.37
C ALA A 248 -7.35 -16.56 -0.49
N THR A 249 -7.15 -17.12 -1.69
CA THR A 249 -6.05 -18.04 -1.99
C THR A 249 -4.80 -17.25 -2.33
N LEU A 250 -3.74 -17.50 -1.56
CA LEU A 250 -2.42 -16.90 -1.74
C LEU A 250 -1.57 -17.74 -2.70
N ALA A 251 -1.63 -19.06 -2.62
CA ALA A 251 -0.94 -19.96 -3.53
C ALA A 251 -1.61 -21.32 -3.49
N LYS A 252 -1.79 -21.99 -4.63
CA LYS A 252 -2.31 -23.35 -4.67
C LYS A 252 -1.64 -24.19 -5.75
N SER A 253 -1.49 -25.48 -5.52
CA SER A 253 -1.05 -26.44 -6.54
C SER A 253 -2.16 -26.69 -7.58
N GLU A 254 -1.80 -27.31 -8.72
CA GLU A 254 -2.74 -27.58 -9.82
C GLU A 254 -3.92 -28.46 -9.38
N ASN A 255 -3.67 -29.47 -8.54
CA ASN A 255 -4.70 -30.38 -8.04
C ASN A 255 -5.15 -30.05 -6.61
N ALA A 256 -4.96 -28.81 -6.15
CA ALA A 256 -5.37 -28.40 -4.81
C ALA A 256 -6.87 -28.61 -4.54
N ASP A 257 -7.70 -28.59 -5.59
CA ASP A 257 -9.15 -28.83 -5.49
C ASP A 257 -9.48 -30.30 -5.09
N MET A 258 -8.49 -31.20 -5.10
CA MET A 258 -8.61 -32.57 -4.56
C MET A 258 -8.36 -32.67 -3.06
N LEU A 259 -7.89 -31.58 -2.43
CA LEU A 259 -7.69 -31.53 -0.99
C LEU A 259 -9.05 -31.46 -0.27
N THR A 260 -9.18 -32.23 0.81
CA THR A 260 -10.34 -32.30 1.69
C THR A 260 -9.86 -32.28 3.14
N ASP A 261 -10.75 -32.00 4.08
CA ASP A 261 -10.45 -32.06 5.51
C ASP A 261 -9.96 -33.45 5.96
N GLU A 262 -10.26 -34.51 5.18
CA GLU A 262 -9.89 -35.90 5.48
C GLU A 262 -8.47 -36.26 5.00
N ASN A 263 -7.93 -35.52 4.01
CA ASN A 263 -6.64 -35.81 3.39
C ASN A 263 -5.62 -34.65 3.52
N SER A 264 -5.96 -33.60 4.24
CA SER A 264 -5.11 -32.43 4.52
C SER A 264 -4.76 -32.35 6.02
N ILE A 265 -3.72 -31.54 6.34
CA ILE A 265 -3.19 -31.33 7.70
C ILE A 265 -3.32 -29.85 8.05
#